data_AF-C9LFJ2-F1
#
_entry.id   AF-C9LFJ2-F1
#
_cell.length_a   1.000
_cell.length_b   1.000
_cell.length_c   1.000
_cell.angle_alpha   90.00
_cell.angle_beta   90.00
_cell.angle_gamma   90.00
#
_symmetry.space_group_name_H-M   'P 1'
#
loop_
_entity.id
_entity.type
_entity.pdbx_description
1 polymer ?
#
loop_
_entity_poly.entity_id
_entity_poly.type
_entity_poly.pdbx_seq_one_letter_code
_entity_poly.pdbx_strand_id
1 'polypeptide(L)'
;MSTNSRTLQQEETLLIFPSWDGYYKIPEQVRANPKYKEFRELFHNVVDIYTFGHADKSTIKKVIETIKPKKVICIHKEAGAKL
;
A
#
# COMPACT_ATOMS: atom_id res chain seq x y z
N MET A 1 11.59 -36.39 17.05
CA MET A 1 10.34 -35.61 17.14
C MET A 1 9.91 -35.26 15.72
N SER A 2 8.90 -35.95 15.20
CA SER A 2 8.35 -35.66 13.87
C SER A 2 7.47 -34.41 13.99
N THR A 3 7.88 -33.30 13.39
CA THR A 3 7.02 -32.13 13.26
C THR A 3 5.92 -32.49 12.27
N ASN A 4 4.71 -32.76 12.77
CA ASN A 4 3.51 -32.88 11.95
C ASN A 4 3.21 -31.51 11.34
N SER A 5 3.88 -31.16 10.25
CA SER A 5 3.49 -30.05 9.40
C SER A 5 2.24 -30.49 8.62
N ARG A 6 1.07 -30.12 9.14
CA ARG A 6 -0.18 -30.20 8.37
C ARG A 6 -0.07 -29.18 7.23
N THR A 7 -0.03 -29.66 5.99
CA THR A 7 -0.20 -28.79 4.82
C THR A 7 -1.67 -28.35 4.77
N LEU A 8 -1.91 -27.05 4.68
CA LEU A 8 -3.25 -26.48 4.53
C LEU A 8 -3.60 -26.40 3.05
N GLN A 9 -4.87 -26.65 2.70
CA GLN A 9 -5.39 -26.37 1.36
C GLN A 9 -5.39 -24.86 1.11
N GLN A 10 -5.28 -24.43 -0.14
CA GLN A 10 -5.26 -23.00 -0.51
C GLN A 10 -6.49 -22.25 0.03
N GLU A 11 -7.66 -22.89 -0.03
CA GLU A 11 -8.94 -22.36 0.41
C GLU A 11 -8.98 -22.10 1.93
N GLU A 12 -8.13 -22.81 2.70
CA GLU A 12 -7.99 -22.65 4.15
C GLU A 12 -6.97 -21.55 4.52
N THR A 13 -6.22 -21.02 3.55
CA THR A 13 -5.21 -19.98 3.78
C THR A 13 -5.77 -18.59 3.49
N LEU A 14 -5.25 -17.59 4.20
CA LEU A 14 -5.55 -16.19 4.01
C LEU A 14 -4.25 -15.38 3.98
N LEU A 15 -4.05 -14.61 2.91
CA LEU A 15 -3.00 -13.59 2.87
C LEU A 15 -3.55 -12.27 3.41
N ILE A 16 -2.99 -11.81 4.52
CA ILE A 16 -3.13 -10.42 4.95
C ILE A 16 -2.01 -9.64 4.27
N PHE A 17 -2.38 -8.67 3.41
CA PHE A 17 -1.42 -7.97 2.58
C PHE A 17 -1.33 -6.48 2.96
N PRO A 18 -0.42 -6.10 3.87
CA PRO A 18 -0.25 -4.72 4.34
C PRO A 18 0.71 -3.92 3.46
N SER A 19 0.58 -4.06 2.14
CA SER A 19 1.44 -3.36 1.18
C SER A 19 0.66 -2.26 0.47
N TRP A 20 1.38 -1.24 -0.02
CA TRP A 20 0.78 -0.22 -0.86
C TRP A 20 0.22 -0.85 -2.13
N ASP A 21 -1.05 -0.57 -2.43
CA ASP A 21 -1.76 -1.20 -3.53
C ASP A 21 -1.23 -0.80 -4.91
N GLY A 22 -0.55 0.35 -4.98
CA GLY A 22 0.19 0.79 -6.16
C GLY A 22 1.17 -0.27 -6.67
N TYR A 23 1.80 -1.06 -5.81
CA TYR A 23 2.77 -2.08 -6.20
C TYR A 23 2.19 -3.17 -7.12
N TYR A 24 0.90 -3.48 -7.00
CA TYR A 24 0.27 -4.52 -7.82
C TYR A 24 -0.88 -4.01 -8.69
N LYS A 25 -1.37 -2.77 -8.49
CA LYS A 25 -2.42 -2.15 -9.30
C LYS A 25 -1.90 -1.20 -10.38
N ILE A 26 -0.77 -0.51 -10.16
CA ILE A 26 -0.23 0.46 -11.14
C ILE A 26 0.63 -0.29 -12.15
N PRO A 27 0.31 -0.27 -13.47
CA PRO A 27 1.03 -1.07 -14.46
C PRO A 27 2.53 -0.81 -14.53
N GLU A 28 2.95 0.44 -14.32
CA GLU A 28 4.37 0.79 -14.27
C GLU A 28 5.09 0.17 -13.07
N GLN A 29 4.47 0.23 -11.89
CA GLN A 29 5.02 -0.38 -10.67
C GLN A 29 5.06 -1.91 -10.79
N VAL A 30 4.03 -2.51 -11.39
CA VAL A 30 4.00 -3.95 -11.69
C VAL A 30 5.14 -4.34 -12.64
N ARG A 31 5.41 -3.54 -13.68
CA ARG A 31 6.54 -3.80 -14.59
C ARG A 31 7.90 -3.65 -13.87
N ALA A 32 8.03 -2.67 -12.98
CA ALA A 32 9.25 -2.43 -12.23
C ALA A 32 9.52 -3.50 -11.16
N ASN A 33 8.47 -3.97 -10.47
CA ASN A 33 8.55 -4.89 -9.34
C ASN A 33 7.45 -5.97 -9.40
N PRO A 34 7.48 -6.89 -10.38
CA PRO A 34 6.38 -7.83 -10.64
C PRO A 34 6.12 -8.80 -9.48
N LYS A 35 7.14 -9.07 -8.66
CA LYS A 35 7.07 -10.01 -7.53
C LYS A 35 5.96 -9.70 -6.52
N TYR A 36 5.61 -8.44 -6.33
CA TYR A 36 4.49 -8.08 -5.42
C TYR A 36 3.17 -8.60 -5.94
N LYS A 37 2.92 -8.45 -7.24
CA LYS A 37 1.71 -8.94 -7.89
C LYS A 37 1.71 -10.46 -7.94
N GLU A 38 2.81 -11.06 -8.41
CA GLU A 38 2.96 -12.51 -8.51
C GLU A 38 2.71 -13.19 -7.16
N PHE A 39 3.38 -12.73 -6.09
CA PHE A 39 3.19 -13.30 -4.75
C PHE A 39 1.75 -13.16 -4.25
N ARG A 40 1.12 -11.99 -4.46
CA ARG A 40 -0.26 -11.76 -4.05
C ARG A 40 -1.23 -12.69 -4.80
N GLU A 41 -0.97 -12.98 -6.07
CA GLU A 41 -1.77 -13.87 -6.92
C GLU A 41 -1.61 -15.36 -6.57
N LEU A 42 -0.61 -15.74 -5.76
CA LEU A 42 -0.47 -17.11 -5.25
C LEU A 42 -1.51 -17.50 -4.20
N PHE A 43 -2.34 -16.56 -3.72
CA PHE A 43 -3.33 -16.80 -2.68
C PHE A 43 -4.74 -16.54 -3.20
N HIS A 44 -5.66 -17.47 -2.93
CA HIS A 44 -7.07 -17.31 -3.30
C HIS A 44 -7.79 -16.28 -2.43
N ASN A 45 -7.54 -16.32 -1.12
CA ASN A 45 -8.13 -15.39 -0.16
C ASN A 45 -7.09 -14.32 0.20
N VAL A 46 -7.38 -13.06 -0.11
CA VAL A 46 -6.50 -11.92 0.20
C VAL A 46 -7.31 -10.81 0.87
N VAL A 47 -6.81 -10.31 1.98
CA VAL A 47 -7.28 -9.07 2.61
C VAL A 47 -6.20 -8.02 2.47
N ASP A 48 -6.45 -7.03 1.63
CA ASP A 48 -5.57 -5.87 1.52
C ASP A 48 -5.79 -4.92 2.69
N ILE A 49 -4.72 -4.59 3.40
CA ILE A 49 -4.73 -3.58 4.45
C ILE A 49 -3.92 -2.39 3.96
N TYR A 50 -4.61 -1.26 3.77
CA TYR A 50 -3.98 -0.05 3.28
C TYR A 50 -3.20 0.65 4.41
N THR A 51 -1.88 0.51 4.39
CA THR A 51 -0.97 1.25 5.28
C THR A 51 -0.24 2.32 4.48
N PHE A 52 -0.81 3.52 4.37
CA PHE A 52 -0.18 4.62 3.66
C PHE A 52 0.64 5.50 4.60
N GLY A 53 1.91 5.70 4.24
CA GLY A 53 2.85 6.50 5.02
C GLY A 53 2.73 8.02 4.81
N HIS A 54 2.00 8.46 3.77
CA HIS A 54 1.82 9.89 3.52
C HIS A 54 0.46 10.39 4.01
N ALA A 55 0.41 11.66 4.40
CA ALA A 55 -0.84 12.30 4.78
C ALA A 55 -1.77 12.44 3.56
N ASP A 56 -3.05 12.18 3.76
CA ASP A 56 -4.07 12.46 2.75
C ASP A 56 -4.37 13.97 2.68
N LYS A 57 -5.14 14.38 1.67
CA LYS A 57 -5.49 15.79 1.46
C LYS A 57 -6.21 16.40 2.67
N SER A 58 -7.07 15.63 3.34
CA SER A 58 -7.81 16.11 4.51
C SER A 58 -6.87 16.38 5.69
N THR A 59 -5.90 15.49 5.93
CA THR A 59 -4.86 15.65 6.96
C THR A 59 -3.95 16.83 6.64
N ILE A 60 -3.49 16.97 5.39
CA ILE A 60 -2.65 18.10 4.98
C ILE A 60 -3.39 19.43 5.22
N LYS A 61 -4.67 19.51 4.86
CA LYS A 61 -5.51 20.69 5.12
C LYS A 61 -5.56 21.02 6.61
N LYS A 62 -5.80 20.02 7.46
CA LYS A 62 -5.83 20.19 8.92
C LYS A 62 -4.48 20.67 9.48
N VAL A 63 -3.36 20.19 8.94
CA VAL A 63 -2.02 20.66 9.32
C VAL A 63 -1.86 22.14 8.98
N ILE A 64 -2.25 22.58 7.78
CA ILE A 64 -2.15 23.99 7.37
C ILE A 64 -3.03 24.88 8.27
N GLU A 65 -4.26 24.47 8.55
CA GLU A 65 -5.20 25.21 9.40
C GLU A 65 -4.70 25.33 10.85
N THR A 66 -4.04 24.27 11.34
CA THR A 66 -3.49 24.22 12.70
C THR A 66 -2.24 25.09 12.84
N ILE A 67 -1.31 24.98 11.88
CA ILE A 67 -0.01 25.67 11.94
C ILE A 67 -0.12 27.14 11.50
N LYS A 68 -1.09 27.47 10.63
CA LYS A 68 -1.28 28.81 10.04
C LYS A 68 0.02 29.43 9.50
N PRO A 69 0.75 28.73 8.61
CA PRO A 69 2.00 29.24 8.08
C PRO A 69 1.78 30.47 7.19
N LYS A 70 2.75 31.39 7.15
CA LYS A 70 2.69 32.57 6.26
C LYS A 70 2.73 32.20 4.77
N LYS A 71 3.37 31.08 4.45
CA LYS A 71 3.50 30.54 3.08
C LYS A 71 3.58 29.02 3.14
N VAL A 72 2.94 28.35 2.19
CA VAL A 72 3.03 26.89 2.00
C VAL A 72 3.85 26.63 0.73
N ILE A 73 4.84 25.73 0.82
CA ILE A 73 5.66 25.28 -0.30
C ILE A 73 5.50 23.77 -0.41
N CYS A 74 4.89 23.30 -1.51
CA CYS A 74 4.62 21.88 -1.71
C CYS A 74 5.80 21.19 -2.40
N ILE A 75 6.43 20.23 -1.71
CA ILE A 75 7.55 19.41 -2.21
C ILE A 75 7.19 17.92 -2.13
N HIS A 76 8.03 17.05 -2.71
CA HIS A 76 7.85 15.58 -2.70
C HIS A 76 6.46 15.14 -3.21
N LYS A 77 6.12 15.60 -4.41
CA LYS A 77 4.88 15.31 -5.12
C LYS A 77 5.16 15.22 -6.62
N GLU A 78 4.22 14.63 -7.36
CA GLU A 78 4.28 14.62 -8.82
C GLU A 78 4.31 16.03 -9.44
N ALA A 79 4.88 16.11 -10.63
CA ALA A 79 4.89 17.33 -11.43
C ALA A 79 3.44 17.78 -11.70
N GLY A 80 3.16 19.06 -11.50
CA GLY A 80 1.82 19.63 -11.70
C GLY A 80 0.77 19.31 -10.62
N ALA A 81 1.04 18.41 -9.68
CA ALA A 81 0.11 18.14 -8.57
C ALA A 81 -0.13 19.42 -7.75
N LYS A 82 -1.40 19.75 -7.50
CA LYS A 82 -1.83 20.91 -6.69
C LYS A 82 -2.37 20.42 -5.35
N LEU A 83 -2.32 21.30 -4.35
CA LEU A 83 -2.83 21.00 -3.02
C LEU A 83 -4.36 20.84 -3.03
#